data_AF-R7KI79-F1
#
_entry.id   AF-R7KI79-F1
#
_cell.length_a   1.000
_cell.length_b   1.000
_cell.length_c   1.000
_cell.angle_alpha   90.00
_cell.angle_beta   90.00
_cell.angle_gamma   90.00
#
_symmetry.space_group_name_H-M   'P 1'
#
loop_
_entity.id
_entity.type
_entity.pdbx_description
1 polymer ?
#
loop_
_entity_poly.entity_id
_entity_poly.type
_entity_poly.pdbx_seq_one_letter_code
_entity_poly.pdbx_strand_id
1 'polypeptide(L)'
;MRLEFGRGLSTEGEPALWEIDDTGAIARWIDVGVPDIKQIRKAAGRSDEEIVIAYGEDRIEPWWKQHCADMRKVDKLSVAMLKDAEVVQMLPLMSRTMHLTVTVQDGVVWLSDSVHTAQVQMHWLLKRD
;
A
#
# COMPACT_ATOMS: atom_id res chain seq x y z
N MET A 1 12.00 -0.41 -15.50
CA MET A 1 11.27 -0.62 -14.22
C MET A 1 9.97 -1.36 -14.47
N ARG A 2 9.62 -2.35 -13.63
CA ARG A 2 8.44 -3.22 -13.80
C ARG A 2 7.74 -3.45 -12.45
N LEU A 3 6.45 -3.09 -12.37
CA LEU A 3 5.59 -3.34 -11.21
C LEU A 3 4.93 -4.72 -11.34
N GLU A 4 5.01 -5.54 -10.30
CA GLU A 4 4.49 -6.92 -10.29
C GLU A 4 3.83 -7.26 -8.94
N PHE A 5 2.89 -8.20 -8.95
CA PHE A 5 2.38 -8.81 -7.73
C PHE A 5 3.44 -9.76 -7.14
N GLY A 6 3.69 -9.62 -5.84
CA GLY A 6 4.38 -10.65 -5.07
C GLY A 6 3.42 -11.75 -4.62
N ARG A 7 3.90 -12.71 -3.80
CA ARG A 7 3.02 -13.72 -3.18
C ARG A 7 2.27 -13.21 -1.94
N GLY A 8 2.53 -11.95 -1.54
CA GLY A 8 1.69 -11.15 -0.66
C GLY A 8 1.36 -11.77 0.70
N LEU A 9 0.17 -11.42 1.21
CA LEU A 9 -0.37 -11.76 2.55
C LEU A 9 -0.34 -13.26 2.90
N SER A 10 -0.18 -14.14 1.91
CA SER A 10 -0.15 -15.59 2.09
C SER A 10 1.26 -16.17 2.21
N THR A 11 2.31 -15.37 2.02
CA THR A 11 3.71 -15.83 2.09
C THR A 11 4.56 -14.86 2.90
N GLU A 12 5.14 -15.36 4.00
CA GLU A 12 5.99 -14.54 4.86
C GLU A 12 7.25 -14.06 4.12
N GLY A 13 7.49 -12.75 4.12
CA GLY A 13 8.69 -12.16 3.55
C GLY A 13 8.64 -11.89 2.04
N GLU A 14 7.44 -11.87 1.45
CA GLU A 14 7.19 -11.35 0.10
C GLU A 14 6.18 -10.20 0.14
N PRO A 15 6.34 -9.17 -0.71
CA PRO A 15 5.45 -8.02 -0.69
C PRO A 15 4.11 -8.34 -1.32
N ALA A 16 3.13 -7.46 -1.12
CA ALA A 16 1.93 -7.43 -1.95
C ALA A 16 2.29 -7.06 -3.41
N LEU A 17 3.10 -6.02 -3.59
CA LEU A 17 3.67 -5.65 -4.89
C LEU A 17 5.14 -5.23 -4.75
N TRP A 18 5.91 -5.43 -5.81
CA TRP A 18 7.23 -4.80 -5.92
C TRP A 18 7.40 -4.11 -7.27
N GLU A 19 8.28 -3.13 -7.30
CA GLU A 19 8.82 -2.60 -8.53
C GLU A 19 10.29 -3.01 -8.66
N ILE A 20 10.61 -3.70 -9.74
CA ILE A 20 11.97 -4.14 -10.05
C ILE A 20 12.56 -3.20 -11.11
N ASP A 21 13.78 -2.74 -10.87
CA ASP A 21 14.51 -1.91 -11.83
C ASP A 21 15.14 -2.75 -12.96
N ASP A 22 15.84 -2.09 -13.88
CA ASP A 22 16.43 -2.77 -15.04
C ASP A 22 17.70 -3.57 -14.68
N THR A 23 18.22 -3.42 -13.45
CA THR A 23 19.34 -4.20 -12.91
C THR A 23 18.88 -5.46 -12.17
N GLY A 24 17.58 -5.58 -11.90
CA GLY A 24 16.98 -6.65 -11.09
C GLY A 24 16.91 -6.34 -9.59
N ALA A 25 17.25 -5.11 -9.18
CA ALA A 25 17.11 -4.66 -7.80
C ALA A 25 15.65 -4.25 -7.50
N ILE A 26 15.25 -4.36 -6.23
CA ILE A 26 13.92 -3.95 -5.79
C ILE A 26 13.93 -2.44 -5.55
N ALA A 27 13.40 -1.68 -6.51
CA ALA A 27 13.26 -0.23 -6.37
C ALA A 27 12.21 0.11 -5.31
N ARG A 28 11.03 -0.53 -5.37
CA ARG A 28 9.94 -0.29 -4.41
C ARG A 28 9.36 -1.58 -3.86
N TRP A 29 9.16 -1.63 -2.56
CA TRP A 29 8.46 -2.70 -1.84
C TRP A 29 7.13 -2.16 -1.31
N ILE A 30 6.02 -2.77 -1.70
CA ILE A 30 4.68 -2.31 -1.32
C ILE A 30 3.96 -3.40 -0.54
N ASP A 31 3.67 -3.10 0.73
CA ASP A 31 2.88 -3.95 1.62
C ASP A 31 1.49 -3.36 1.88
N VAL A 32 0.53 -4.23 2.18
CA VAL A 32 -0.84 -3.85 2.55
C VAL A 32 -1.19 -4.39 3.93
N GLY A 33 -1.97 -3.62 4.70
CA GLY A 33 -2.42 -4.00 6.05
C GLY A 33 -1.59 -3.35 7.16
N VAL A 34 -1.37 -4.09 8.26
CA VAL A 34 -0.71 -3.59 9.48
C VAL A 34 0.55 -4.42 9.81
N PRO A 35 1.60 -4.37 8.97
CA PRO A 35 2.81 -5.16 9.17
C PRO A 35 3.55 -4.74 10.45
N ASP A 36 4.19 -5.69 11.13
CA ASP A 36 4.99 -5.36 12.31
C ASP A 36 6.30 -4.63 11.94
N ILE A 37 6.96 -4.04 12.93
CA ILE A 37 8.22 -3.30 12.71
C ILE A 37 9.37 -4.17 12.19
N LYS A 38 9.36 -5.47 12.46
CA LYS A 38 10.41 -6.40 12.02
C LYS A 38 10.26 -6.70 10.53
N GLN A 39 9.02 -6.88 10.06
CA GLN A 39 8.67 -7.02 8.64
C GLN A 39 9.07 -5.76 7.87
N ILE A 40 8.71 -4.58 8.40
CA ILE A 40 9.07 -3.30 7.80
C ILE A 40 10.59 -3.17 7.63
N ARG A 41 11.36 -3.35 8.72
CA ARG A 41 12.83 -3.26 8.63
C ARG A 41 13.44 -4.26 7.63
N LYS A 42 12.84 -5.44 7.49
CA LYS A 42 13.28 -6.44 6.51
C LYS A 42 12.99 -5.99 5.08
N ALA A 43 11.84 -5.37 4.82
CA ALA A 43 11.48 -4.80 3.53
C ALA A 43 12.38 -3.62 3.14
N ALA A 44 12.55 -2.64 4.04
CA ALA A 44 13.47 -1.51 3.84
C ALA A 44 14.93 -1.94 3.62
N GLY A 45 15.36 -3.06 4.21
CA GLY A 45 16.70 -3.61 3.99
C GLY A 45 16.90 -4.27 2.62
N ARG A 46 15.82 -4.55 1.88
CA ARG A 46 15.82 -5.25 0.59
C ARG A 46 15.45 -4.35 -0.59
N SER A 47 15.02 -3.12 -0.32
CA SER A 47 14.48 -2.20 -1.32
C SER A 47 15.03 -0.78 -1.16
N ASP A 48 14.89 0.03 -2.19
CA ASP A 48 15.25 1.45 -2.12
C ASP A 48 14.16 2.29 -1.44
N GLU A 49 12.90 1.91 -1.60
CA GLU A 49 11.74 2.50 -0.95
C GLU A 49 10.77 1.41 -0.45
N GLU A 50 10.18 1.65 0.71
CA GLU A 50 9.11 0.82 1.29
C GLU A 50 7.83 1.65 1.47
N ILE A 51 6.71 1.13 0.97
CA ILE A 51 5.39 1.75 1.09
C ILE A 51 4.45 0.77 1.79
N VAL A 52 3.84 1.19 2.89
CA VAL A 52 2.75 0.47 3.54
C VAL A 52 1.43 1.17 3.26
N ILE A 53 0.46 0.44 2.70
CA ILE A 53 -0.93 0.89 2.53
C ILE A 53 -1.80 0.16 3.56
N ALA A 54 -2.07 0.83 4.67
CA ALA A 54 -2.87 0.27 5.75
C ALA A 54 -4.38 0.36 5.45
N TYR A 55 -5.14 -0.64 5.91
CA TYR A 55 -6.61 -0.70 5.78
C TYR A 55 -7.23 -1.45 6.98
N GLY A 56 -8.50 -1.17 7.26
CA GLY A 56 -9.18 -1.62 8.48
C GLY A 56 -8.88 -0.68 9.64
N GLU A 57 -9.59 0.45 9.68
CA GLU A 57 -9.30 1.60 10.56
C GLU A 57 -9.21 1.21 12.04
N ASP A 58 -10.01 0.23 12.47
CA ASP A 58 -10.03 -0.33 13.83
C ASP A 58 -8.67 -0.88 14.29
N ARG A 59 -7.85 -1.40 13.36
CA ARG A 59 -6.51 -1.94 13.62
C ARG A 59 -5.40 -0.92 13.41
N ILE A 60 -5.62 0.10 12.58
CA ILE A 60 -4.58 1.07 12.19
C ILE A 60 -4.19 1.95 13.37
N GLU A 61 -5.16 2.49 14.11
CA GLU A 61 -4.87 3.39 15.23
C GLU A 61 -3.99 2.73 16.32
N PRO A 62 -4.33 1.54 16.87
CA PRO A 62 -3.48 0.90 17.87
C PRO A 62 -2.11 0.50 17.29
N TRP A 63 -2.05 -0.01 16.05
CA TRP A 63 -0.81 -0.35 15.37
C TRP A 63 0.13 0.86 15.22
N TRP A 64 -0.41 2.00 14.77
CA TRP A 64 0.34 3.23 14.61
C TRP A 64 0.82 3.77 15.95
N LYS A 65 -0.04 3.80 16.97
CA LYS A 65 0.35 4.20 18.34
C LYS A 65 1.49 3.35 18.89
N GLN A 66 1.45 2.05 18.64
CA GLN A 66 2.47 1.11 19.12
C GLN A 66 3.82 1.27 18.41
N HIS A 67 3.83 1.54 17.10
CA HIS A 67 5.05 1.42 16.28
C HIS A 67 5.55 2.73 15.65
N CYS A 68 4.80 3.82 15.69
CA CYS A 68 5.14 5.04 14.94
C CYS A 68 6.54 5.60 15.27
N ALA A 69 6.98 5.52 16.53
CA ALA A 69 8.29 5.99 16.95
C ALA A 69 9.43 5.22 16.27
N ASP A 70 9.26 3.92 16.06
CA ASP A 70 10.26 3.10 15.37
C ASP A 70 10.13 3.15 13.85
N MET A 71 8.90 3.25 13.32
CA MET A 71 8.65 3.44 11.89
C MET A 71 9.27 4.74 11.37
N ARG A 72 9.21 5.83 12.16
CA ARG A 72 9.85 7.11 11.81
C ARG A 72 11.36 7.04 11.69
N LYS A 73 12.02 6.03 12.27
CA LYS A 73 13.47 5.80 12.16
C LYS A 73 13.85 5.01 10.90
N VAL A 74 12.88 4.50 10.15
CA VAL A 74 13.11 3.85 8.87
C VAL A 74 13.04 4.92 7.80
N ASP A 75 14.21 5.31 7.27
CA ASP A 75 14.33 6.46 6.37
C ASP A 75 13.65 6.26 5.01
N LYS A 76 13.55 5.00 4.58
CA LYS A 76 12.95 4.58 3.30
C LYS A 76 11.44 4.30 3.38
N LEU A 77 10.83 4.46 4.55
CA LEU A 77 9.44 4.05 4.80
C LEU A 77 8.45 5.21 4.64
N SER A 78 7.47 5.01 3.77
CA SER A 78 6.23 5.78 3.71
C SER A 78 5.03 4.91 4.15
N VAL A 79 4.10 5.51 4.89
CA VAL A 79 2.89 4.86 5.40
C VAL A 79 1.67 5.71 5.06
N ALA A 80 0.77 5.14 4.26
CA ALA A 80 -0.56 5.66 3.99
C ALA A 80 -1.62 4.72 4.56
N MET A 81 -2.84 5.25 4.73
CA MET A 81 -4.02 4.45 5.01
C MET A 81 -5.16 4.78 4.03
N LEU A 82 -6.01 3.78 3.81
CA LEU A 82 -7.33 3.94 3.22
C LEU A 82 -8.37 3.86 4.34
N LYS A 83 -9.37 4.74 4.31
CA LYS A 83 -10.51 4.68 5.23
C LYS A 83 -11.45 3.55 4.86
N ASP A 84 -12.16 3.00 5.83
CA ASP A 84 -13.08 1.88 5.60
C ASP A 84 -14.20 2.29 4.64
N ALA A 85 -14.67 3.54 4.72
CA ALA A 85 -15.66 4.10 3.80
C ALA A 85 -15.16 4.19 2.34
N GLU A 86 -13.85 4.38 2.12
CA GLU A 86 -13.24 4.40 0.78
C GLU A 86 -13.10 2.98 0.24
N VAL A 87 -12.69 2.03 1.09
CA VAL A 87 -12.62 0.61 0.73
C VAL A 87 -14.01 0.05 0.39
N VAL A 88 -15.04 0.41 1.16
CA VAL A 88 -16.43 0.00 0.91
C VAL A 88 -16.92 0.47 -0.47
N GLN A 89 -16.55 1.67 -0.91
CA GLN A 89 -16.90 2.17 -2.24
C GLN A 89 -16.29 1.33 -3.37
N MET A 90 -15.17 0.66 -3.14
CA MET A 90 -14.53 -0.20 -4.13
C MET A 90 -15.20 -1.58 -4.26
N LEU A 91 -15.99 -2.01 -3.27
CA LEU A 91 -16.59 -3.35 -3.26
C LEU A 91 -17.47 -3.65 -4.49
N PRO A 92 -18.31 -2.72 -4.99
CA PRO A 92 -19.12 -2.96 -6.19
C PRO A 92 -18.31 -3.13 -7.48
N LEU A 93 -17.07 -2.60 -7.54
CA LEU A 93 -16.18 -2.76 -8.69
C LEU A 93 -15.56 -4.16 -8.77
N MET A 94 -15.63 -4.94 -7.69
CA MET A 94 -14.98 -6.24 -7.61
C MET A 94 -15.78 -7.31 -8.35
N SER A 95 -15.15 -7.90 -9.37
CA SER A 95 -15.70 -9.04 -10.09
C SER A 95 -14.59 -10.00 -10.52
N ARG A 96 -14.95 -11.19 -11.04
CA ARG A 96 -13.97 -12.17 -11.53
C ARG A 96 -13.11 -11.62 -12.67
N THR A 97 -13.63 -10.68 -13.46
CA THR A 97 -12.93 -10.04 -14.57
C THR A 97 -13.27 -8.57 -14.57
N MET A 98 -12.29 -7.74 -14.22
CA MET A 98 -12.48 -6.30 -14.06
C MET A 98 -11.88 -5.54 -15.24
N HIS A 99 -12.63 -4.58 -15.76
CA HIS A 99 -12.15 -3.57 -16.70
C HIS A 99 -12.28 -2.21 -16.04
N LEU A 100 -11.17 -1.72 -15.49
CA LEU A 100 -11.16 -0.49 -14.70
C LEU A 100 -10.51 0.64 -15.48
N THR A 101 -11.17 1.79 -15.49
CA THR A 101 -10.56 3.08 -15.84
C THR A 101 -10.11 3.74 -14.54
N VAL A 102 -8.83 4.12 -14.49
CA VAL A 102 -8.21 4.75 -13.32
C VAL A 102 -7.79 6.17 -13.68
N THR A 103 -8.30 7.16 -12.95
CA THR A 103 -7.88 8.56 -13.06
C THR A 103 -7.24 9.00 -11.76
N VAL A 104 -6.08 9.64 -11.83
CA VAL A 104 -5.38 10.20 -10.66
C VAL A 104 -5.25 11.70 -10.87
N GLN A 105 -5.83 12.50 -9.98
CA GLN A 105 -5.78 13.96 -10.03
C GLN A 105 -5.74 14.52 -8.61
N ASP A 106 -4.80 15.43 -8.34
CA ASP A 106 -4.63 16.12 -7.06
C ASP A 106 -4.58 15.17 -5.84
N GLY A 107 -3.98 14.00 -6.01
CA GLY A 107 -3.85 12.97 -4.96
C GLY A 107 -5.10 12.13 -4.71
N VAL A 108 -6.18 12.37 -5.46
CA VAL A 108 -7.40 11.57 -5.45
C VAL A 108 -7.36 10.59 -6.62
N VAL A 109 -7.81 9.36 -6.37
CA VAL A 109 -7.90 8.29 -7.36
C VAL A 109 -9.38 7.96 -7.59
N TRP A 110 -9.82 8.04 -8.83
CA TRP A 110 -11.13 7.56 -9.26
C TRP A 110 -10.96 6.24 -10.01
N LEU A 111 -11.65 5.22 -9.52
CA LEU A 111 -11.71 3.89 -10.11
C LEU A 111 -13.11 3.72 -10.68
N SER A 112 -13.25 3.45 -11.97
CA SER A 112 -14.57 3.27 -12.59
C SER A 112 -14.60 2.05 -13.49
N ASP A 113 -15.73 1.33 -13.47
CA ASP A 113 -16.10 0.39 -14.53
C ASP A 113 -17.24 1.00 -15.38
N SER A 114 -18.06 0.19 -16.05
CA SER A 114 -19.18 0.66 -16.87
C SER A 114 -20.42 1.11 -16.07
N VAL A 115 -20.48 0.84 -14.76
CA VAL A 115 -21.67 1.02 -13.91
C VAL A 115 -21.35 1.76 -12.61
N HIS A 116 -20.18 1.53 -12.03
CA HIS A 116 -19.77 1.98 -10.72
C HIS A 116 -18.54 2.87 -10.80
N THR A 117 -18.48 3.85 -9.90
CA THR A 117 -17.29 4.68 -9.65
C THR A 117 -17.02 4.69 -8.15
N ALA A 118 -15.76 4.44 -7.78
CA ALA A 118 -15.25 4.62 -6.44
C ALA A 118 -14.25 5.78 -6.43
N GLN A 119 -14.27 6.57 -5.37
CA GLN A 119 -13.28 7.61 -5.10
C GLN A 119 -12.47 7.21 -3.87
N VAL A 120 -11.15 7.20 -4.00
CA VAL A 120 -10.22 6.88 -2.90
C VAL A 120 -9.11 7.91 -2.82
N GLN A 121 -8.67 8.22 -1.61
CA GLN A 121 -7.54 9.10 -1.36
C GLN A 121 -6.58 8.44 -0.37
N MET A 122 -5.27 8.59 -0.62
CA MET A 122 -4.25 8.14 0.34
C MET A 122 -4.16 9.14 1.50
N HIS A 123 -4.42 8.67 2.72
CA HIS A 123 -4.23 9.47 3.94
C HIS A 123 -2.87 9.13 4.55
N TRP A 124 -1.90 10.03 4.42
CA TRP A 124 -0.52 9.77 4.84
C TRP A 124 -0.35 9.90 6.36
N LEU A 125 0.14 8.84 7.00
CA LEU A 125 0.59 8.83 8.40
C LEU A 125 2.07 9.21 8.52
N LEU A 126 2.85 8.80 7.53
CA LEU A 126 4.26 9.14 7.32
C LEU A 126 4.52 9.19 5.82
N LYS A 127 5.12 10.26 5.32
CA LYS A 127 5.48 10.38 3.91
C LYS A 127 6.95 10.74 3.80
N ARG A 128 7.69 10.04 2.94
CA ARG A 128 9.05 10.40 2.52
C ARG A 128 8.96 11.07 1.15
N ASP A 129 9.90 11.99 0.94
CA ASP A 129 10.06 12.73 -0.31
C ASP A 129 10.92 11.96 -1.31
#